data_AF-A0A6V7KIZ9-F1
#
_entry.id   AF-A0A6V7KIZ9-F1
#
_cell.length_a   1.000
_cell.length_b   1.000
_cell.length_c   1.000
_cell.angle_alpha   90.00
_cell.angle_beta   90.00
_cell.angle_gamma   90.00
#
_symmetry.space_group_name_H-M   'P 1'
#
loop_
_entity.id
_entity.type
_entity.pdbx_description
1 polymer ?
#
loop_
_entity_poly.entity_id
_entity_poly.type
_entity_poly.pdbx_seq_one_letter_code
_entity_poly.pdbx_strand_id
1 'polypeptide(L)'
;CRITGPGAEYGGTRSLSVSGRKCKSWNKRYKTSEGKSDKFADFAFPESSKRRARNFCRNPNDDPGGPWCYVEEEDYELVEKEYCDIQFCDDRDCLVYSKVSFNYSIITSMNNYNDSKGSMTIWLKLWRPRDETE
;
A
#
# COMPACT_ATOMS: atom_id res chain seq x y z
N CYS A 1 5.67 9.92 -1.24
CA CYS A 1 6.37 8.69 -1.62
C CYS A 1 5.83 7.54 -0.78
N ARG A 2 6.02 6.29 -1.21
CA ARG A 2 5.70 5.07 -0.44
C ARG A 2 6.97 4.50 0.17
N ILE A 3 6.82 3.72 1.22
CA ILE A 3 7.92 3.15 1.98
C ILE A 3 8.02 1.64 1.73
N THR A 4 6.88 0.95 1.76
CA THR A 4 6.80 -0.49 1.54
C THR A 4 6.45 -0.82 0.08
N GLY A 5 6.67 -2.06 -0.34
CA GLY A 5 6.26 -2.56 -1.66
C GLY A 5 4.76 -2.30 -1.94
N PRO A 6 3.85 -2.84 -1.11
CA PRO A 6 2.41 -2.56 -1.24
C PRO A 6 2.06 -1.09 -1.07
N GLY A 7 2.81 -0.31 -0.29
CA GLY A 7 2.52 1.10 -0.07
C GLY A 7 1.17 1.34 0.62
N ALA A 8 0.71 0.41 1.46
CA ALA A 8 -0.55 0.57 2.21
C ALA A 8 -0.51 1.75 3.19
N GLU A 9 0.68 2.12 3.66
CA GLU A 9 0.95 3.29 4.49
C GLU A 9 0.94 4.61 3.72
N TYR A 10 0.85 4.59 2.39
CA TYR A 10 0.94 5.80 1.56
C TYR A 10 -0.24 6.76 1.81
N GLY A 11 0.00 7.80 2.60
CA GLY A 11 -0.96 8.87 2.92
C GLY A 11 -0.86 10.12 2.03
N GLY A 12 -0.12 10.08 0.92
CA GLY A 12 0.09 11.24 0.05
C GLY A 12 -1.16 11.66 -0.75
N THR A 13 -1.05 12.72 -1.54
CA THR A 13 -2.20 13.38 -2.21
C THR A 13 -2.30 13.13 -3.72
N ARG A 14 -1.50 12.21 -4.28
CA ARG A 14 -1.61 11.81 -5.70
C ARG A 14 -3.03 11.32 -5.99
N SER A 15 -3.66 11.87 -7.01
CA SER A 15 -5.05 11.57 -7.40
C SER A 15 -5.22 11.27 -8.90
N LEU A 16 -4.12 10.92 -9.57
CA LEU A 16 -4.11 10.44 -10.95
C LEU A 16 -3.47 9.05 -10.97
N SER A 17 -4.01 8.17 -11.80
CA SER A 17 -3.45 6.86 -12.07
C SER A 17 -2.16 6.94 -12.90
N VAL A 18 -1.57 5.78 -13.19
CA VAL A 18 -0.40 5.64 -14.06
C VAL A 18 -0.67 6.12 -15.49
N SER A 19 -1.90 5.94 -16.00
CA SER A 19 -2.32 6.43 -17.31
C SER A 19 -2.71 7.92 -17.30
N GLY A 20 -2.63 8.58 -16.14
CA GLY A 20 -3.01 9.98 -15.97
C GLY A 20 -4.51 10.22 -15.79
N ARG A 21 -5.33 9.15 -15.69
CA ARG A 21 -6.77 9.26 -15.48
C ARG A 21 -7.09 9.70 -14.05
N LYS A 22 -8.16 10.48 -13.91
CA LYS A 22 -8.55 11.05 -12.61
C LYS A 22 -9.19 10.00 -11.72
N CYS A 23 -8.62 9.82 -10.54
CA CYS A 23 -9.15 8.91 -9.54
C CYS A 23 -10.54 9.34 -9.04
N LYS A 24 -11.39 8.35 -8.78
CA LYS A 24 -12.72 8.51 -8.18
C LYS A 24 -12.66 8.44 -6.66
N SER A 25 -13.71 8.94 -6.02
CA SER A 25 -13.76 9.03 -4.56
C SER A 25 -13.96 7.67 -3.90
N TRP A 26 -13.19 7.35 -2.86
CA TRP A 26 -13.33 6.13 -2.05
C TRP A 26 -14.62 6.08 -1.23
N ASN A 27 -15.26 7.23 -0.98
CA ASN A 27 -16.46 7.32 -0.16
C ASN A 27 -17.76 7.00 -0.95
N LYS A 28 -17.62 6.50 -2.18
CA LYS A 28 -18.75 6.10 -3.03
C LYS A 28 -18.59 4.64 -3.46
N ARG A 29 -19.73 4.04 -3.83
CA ARG A 29 -19.82 2.70 -4.40
C ARG A 29 -20.01 2.86 -5.90
N TYR A 30 -19.29 2.07 -6.68
CA TYR A 30 -19.36 2.12 -8.14
C TYR A 30 -19.76 0.76 -8.69
N LYS A 31 -20.24 0.75 -9.93
CA LYS A 31 -20.36 -0.47 -10.73
C LYS A 31 -19.02 -0.75 -11.41
N THR A 32 -18.62 -2.00 -11.42
CA THR A 32 -17.44 -2.52 -12.13
C THR A 32 -17.92 -3.59 -13.09
N SER A 33 -17.07 -4.00 -14.04
CA SER A 33 -17.34 -5.15 -14.92
C SER A 33 -17.67 -6.43 -14.14
N GLU A 34 -17.07 -6.60 -12.96
CA GLU A 34 -17.28 -7.73 -12.05
C GLU A 34 -18.46 -7.54 -11.07
N GLY A 35 -19.18 -6.41 -11.16
CA GLY A 35 -20.36 -6.12 -10.34
C GLY A 35 -20.26 -4.81 -9.57
N LYS A 36 -20.07 -4.87 -8.24
CA LYS A 36 -19.93 -3.68 -7.40
C LYS A 36 -18.51 -3.58 -6.88
N SER A 37 -17.99 -2.36 -6.77
CA SER A 37 -16.66 -2.09 -6.21
C SER A 37 -16.49 -2.68 -4.79
N ASP A 38 -15.27 -2.75 -4.27
CA ASP A 38 -14.98 -3.38 -2.98
C ASP A 38 -15.39 -2.52 -1.78
N LYS A 39 -15.84 -3.19 -0.70
CA LYS A 39 -16.22 -2.54 0.57
C LYS A 39 -15.02 -2.54 1.51
N PHE A 40 -14.22 -1.49 1.47
CA PHE A 40 -13.14 -1.32 2.43
C PHE A 40 -13.63 -0.74 3.76
N ALA A 41 -13.06 -1.23 4.86
CA ALA A 41 -13.25 -0.64 6.17
C ALA A 41 -12.42 0.65 6.31
N ASP A 42 -12.84 1.57 7.18
CA ASP A 42 -12.16 2.86 7.33
C ASP A 42 -10.72 2.71 7.84
N PHE A 43 -10.45 1.74 8.72
CA PHE A 43 -9.10 1.45 9.23
C PHE A 43 -8.12 0.92 8.17
N ALA A 44 -8.61 0.48 7.00
CA ALA A 44 -7.75 0.03 5.91
C ALA A 44 -7.08 1.20 5.16
N PHE A 45 -7.45 2.44 5.48
CA PHE A 45 -6.84 3.64 4.92
C PHE A 45 -5.83 4.25 5.92
N PRO A 46 -4.73 4.85 5.45
CA PRO A 46 -3.79 5.59 6.28
C PRO A 46 -4.46 6.64 7.17
N GLU A 47 -5.51 7.28 6.68
CA GLU A 47 -6.27 8.30 7.42
C GLU A 47 -7.36 7.70 8.32
N SER A 48 -7.44 6.38 8.44
CA SER A 48 -8.52 5.67 9.11
C SER A 48 -9.92 6.15 8.68
N SER A 49 -10.08 6.55 7.41
CA SER A 49 -11.34 7.05 6.86
C SER A 49 -11.34 7.12 5.34
N LYS A 50 -12.29 6.43 4.69
CA LYS A 50 -12.55 6.53 3.24
C LYS A 50 -12.88 7.95 2.80
N ARG A 51 -13.58 8.70 3.64
CA ARG A 51 -13.96 10.09 3.35
C ARG A 51 -12.73 11.00 3.32
N ARG A 52 -11.78 10.81 4.24
CA ARG A 52 -10.54 11.60 4.29
C ARG A 52 -9.56 11.22 3.19
N ALA A 53 -9.54 9.94 2.79
CA ALA A 53 -8.79 9.49 1.61
C ALA A 53 -9.24 10.14 0.30
N ARG A 54 -10.42 10.79 0.27
CA ARG A 54 -10.97 11.52 -0.88
C ARG A 54 -10.94 10.66 -2.15
N ASN A 55 -10.14 11.05 -3.14
CA ASN A 55 -9.85 10.33 -4.37
C ASN A 55 -8.34 10.12 -4.54
N PHE A 56 -7.59 10.09 -3.45
CA PHE A 56 -6.15 9.87 -3.50
C PHE A 56 -5.84 8.39 -3.72
N CYS A 57 -4.71 8.08 -4.35
CA CYS A 57 -4.26 6.71 -4.55
C CYS A 57 -4.02 6.01 -3.21
N ARG A 58 -4.61 4.85 -2.97
CA ARG A 58 -4.51 4.10 -1.71
C ARG A 58 -4.42 2.61 -2.01
N ASN A 59 -3.98 1.84 -1.02
CA ASN A 59 -3.94 0.38 -1.13
C ASN A 59 -4.62 -0.28 0.08
N PRO A 60 -5.96 -0.23 0.16
CA PRO A 60 -6.70 -0.74 1.33
C PRO A 60 -6.75 -2.27 1.42
N ASN A 61 -6.29 -2.98 0.39
CA ASN A 61 -6.30 -4.45 0.32
C ASN A 61 -4.89 -5.07 0.30
N ASP A 62 -3.85 -4.30 0.63
CA ASP A 62 -2.45 -4.74 0.62
C ASP A 62 -2.01 -5.39 -0.71
N ASP A 63 -2.53 -4.88 -1.83
CA ASP A 63 -2.21 -5.38 -3.16
C ASP A 63 -0.72 -5.22 -3.46
N PRO A 64 -0.02 -6.28 -3.92
CA PRO A 64 1.42 -6.20 -4.19
C PRO A 64 1.77 -5.24 -5.33
N GLY A 65 0.82 -4.89 -6.21
CA GLY A 65 1.00 -3.91 -7.27
C GLY A 65 1.15 -2.47 -6.77
N GLY A 66 0.80 -2.18 -5.52
CA GLY A 66 0.97 -0.87 -4.89
C GLY A 66 -0.31 -0.03 -4.81
N PRO A 67 -0.21 1.26 -4.48
CA PRO A 67 -1.35 2.17 -4.43
C PRO A 67 -2.08 2.26 -5.76
N TRP A 68 -3.40 2.20 -5.71
CA TRP A 68 -4.29 2.23 -6.86
C TRP A 68 -5.49 3.14 -6.59
N CYS A 69 -6.34 3.33 -7.59
CA CYS A 69 -7.63 3.98 -7.43
C CYS A 69 -8.62 3.49 -8.49
N TYR A 70 -9.90 3.82 -8.32
CA TYR A 70 -10.90 3.61 -9.37
C TYR A 70 -10.86 4.77 -10.37
N VAL A 71 -11.03 4.47 -11.66
CA VAL A 71 -11.12 5.43 -12.78
C VAL A 71 -12.34 5.10 -13.64
N GLU A 72 -12.96 6.10 -14.27
CA GLU A 72 -14.13 5.90 -15.16
C GLU A 72 -13.71 5.31 -16.49
N GLU A 73 -14.37 4.23 -16.92
CA GLU A 73 -14.27 3.65 -18.27
C GLU A 73 -14.77 4.64 -19.35
N GLU A 74 -14.47 4.37 -20.62
CA GLU A 74 -14.79 5.29 -21.74
C GLU A 74 -16.30 5.53 -21.91
N ASP A 75 -17.14 4.58 -21.50
CA ASP A 75 -18.61 4.69 -21.54
C ASP A 75 -19.20 5.46 -20.34
N TYR A 76 -18.36 5.82 -19.36
CA TYR A 76 -18.73 6.49 -18.11
C TYR A 76 -19.77 5.74 -17.24
N GLU A 77 -20.12 4.49 -17.57
CA GLU A 77 -21.07 3.69 -16.79
C GLU A 77 -20.38 2.87 -15.71
N LEU A 78 -19.15 2.44 -16.01
CA LEU A 78 -18.34 1.58 -15.14
C LEU A 78 -17.08 2.29 -14.65
N VAL A 79 -16.53 1.73 -13.57
CA VAL A 79 -15.18 2.06 -13.15
C VAL A 79 -14.32 0.80 -13.13
N GLU A 80 -13.04 1.01 -13.41
CA GLU A 80 -12.01 -0.01 -13.31
C GLU A 80 -10.94 0.41 -12.29
N LYS A 81 -10.17 -0.57 -11.83
CA LYS A 81 -9.00 -0.34 -10.97
C LYS A 81 -7.80 -0.03 -11.84
N GLU A 82 -7.13 1.09 -11.57
CA GLU A 82 -5.81 1.38 -12.11
C GLU A 82 -4.81 1.68 -11.00
N TYR A 83 -3.58 1.21 -11.17
CA TYR A 83 -2.48 1.54 -10.28
C TYR A 83 -2.05 3.00 -10.45
N CYS A 84 -1.42 3.54 -9.41
CA CYS A 84 -0.82 4.85 -9.42
C CYS A 84 0.70 4.73 -9.39
N ASP A 85 1.37 5.59 -10.16
CA ASP A 85 2.82 5.71 -10.07
C ASP A 85 3.23 6.48 -8.82
N ILE A 86 3.48 5.74 -7.74
CA ILE A 86 3.98 6.25 -6.46
C ILE A 86 5.42 5.78 -6.27
N GLN A 87 6.34 6.73 -6.37
CA GLN A 87 7.75 6.49 -6.14
C GLN A 87 8.02 6.10 -4.68
N PHE A 88 9.04 5.25 -4.49
CA PHE A 88 9.59 5.00 -3.17
C PHE A 88 10.15 6.30 -2.58
N CYS A 89 10.15 6.39 -1.25
CA CYS A 89 10.83 7.49 -0.60
C CYS A 89 12.32 7.39 -0.92
N ASP A 90 12.95 8.54 -1.15
CA ASP A 90 14.40 8.61 -1.28
C ASP A 90 14.99 8.39 0.11
N ASP A 91 15.08 7.11 0.46
CA ASP A 91 15.70 6.66 1.69
C ASP A 91 17.10 6.18 1.32
N ARG A 92 18.10 6.85 1.91
CA ARG A 92 19.51 6.46 1.75
C ARG A 92 19.82 5.15 2.49
N ASP A 93 18.86 4.69 3.26
CA ASP A 93 18.96 3.51 4.08
C ASP A 93 18.11 2.37 3.49
N CYS A 94 18.64 1.16 3.47
CA CYS A 94 17.86 -0.03 3.17
C CYS A 94 17.05 -0.40 4.42
N LEU A 95 15.74 -0.20 4.35
CA LEU A 95 14.83 -0.39 5.48
C LEU A 95 14.06 -1.72 5.35
N VAL A 96 14.07 -2.53 6.41
CA VAL A 96 13.23 -3.74 6.49
C VAL A 96 12.05 -3.47 7.39
N TYR A 97 10.85 -3.62 6.81
CA TYR A 97 9.58 -3.44 7.51
C TYR A 97 8.95 -4.79 7.84
N SER A 98 8.40 -4.92 9.04
CA SER A 98 7.42 -5.96 9.34
C SER A 98 6.05 -5.35 9.55
N LYS A 99 5.04 -6.10 9.12
CA LYS A 99 3.64 -5.84 9.46
C LYS A 99 3.24 -6.84 10.54
N VAL A 100 2.91 -6.34 11.73
CA VAL A 100 2.27 -7.14 12.78
C VAL A 100 0.86 -6.58 12.96
N SER A 101 -0.13 -7.36 12.56
CA SER A 101 -1.54 -6.91 12.47
C SER A 101 -1.70 -5.70 11.54
N PHE A 102 -2.05 -4.51 12.07
CA PHE A 102 -2.30 -3.29 11.28
C PHE A 102 -1.14 -2.28 11.34
N ASN A 103 -0.08 -2.57 12.09
CA ASN A 103 1.03 -1.65 12.30
C ASN A 103 2.26 -2.11 11.52
N TYR A 104 2.89 -1.17 10.83
CA TYR A 104 4.19 -1.35 10.20
C TYR A 104 5.28 -0.87 11.17
N SER A 105 6.27 -1.71 11.40
CA SER A 105 7.44 -1.41 12.25
C SER A 105 8.72 -1.59 11.46
N ILE A 106 9.67 -0.67 11.61
CA ILE A 106 11.03 -0.81 11.09
C ILE A 106 11.75 -1.82 11.97
N ILE A 107 12.16 -2.95 11.39
CA ILE A 107 12.99 -3.94 12.09
C ILE A 107 14.46 -3.51 12.08
N THR A 108 14.93 -2.97 10.96
CA THR A 108 16.30 -2.48 10.83
C THR A 108 16.41 -1.39 9.78
N SER A 109 17.46 -0.56 9.91
CA SER A 109 17.91 0.41 8.93
C SER A 109 19.38 0.16 8.62
N MET A 110 19.72 -0.03 7.34
CA MET A 110 21.11 -0.14 6.89
C MET A 110 21.49 1.09 6.07
N ASN A 111 22.35 1.94 6.61
CA ASN A 111 22.82 3.12 5.90
C ASN A 111 23.69 2.73 4.71
N ASN A 112 23.24 3.10 3.50
CA ASN A 112 23.93 2.73 2.27
C ASN A 112 24.86 3.86 1.76
N TYR A 113 25.35 4.71 2.66
CA TYR A 113 26.04 5.94 2.28
C TYR A 113 27.39 5.69 1.59
N ASN A 114 27.98 4.48 1.63
CA ASN A 114 29.18 4.14 0.85
C ASN A 114 29.57 2.64 0.78
N ASP A 115 28.78 1.69 1.28
CA ASP A 115 29.25 0.30 1.41
C ASP A 115 28.44 -0.68 0.55
N SER A 116 28.93 -0.89 -0.67
CA SER A 116 28.46 -1.92 -1.61
C SER A 116 28.67 -3.38 -1.12
N LYS A 117 28.81 -3.60 0.20
CA LYS A 117 29.14 -4.89 0.84
C LYS A 117 28.24 -5.27 2.02
N GLY A 118 27.12 -4.60 2.24
CA GLY A 118 26.16 -5.02 3.28
C GLY A 118 25.42 -6.30 2.87
N SER A 119 25.80 -7.47 3.40
CA SER A 119 24.96 -8.68 3.34
C SER A 119 24.03 -8.70 4.55
N MET A 120 22.73 -8.84 4.30
CA MET A 120 21.72 -8.99 5.36
C MET A 120 21.20 -10.43 5.33
N THR A 121 21.31 -11.13 6.46
CA THR A 121 20.71 -12.46 6.63
C THR A 121 19.63 -12.38 7.70
N ILE A 122 18.41 -12.73 7.34
CA ILE A 122 17.26 -12.77 8.24
C ILE A 122 16.89 -14.23 8.50
N TRP A 123 16.80 -14.61 9.77
CA TRP A 123 16.23 -15.89 10.18
C TRP A 123 14.88 -15.63 10.83
N LEU A 124 13.83 -16.24 10.29
CA LEU A 124 12.49 -16.19 10.86
C LEU A 124 12.18 -17.57 11.44
N LYS A 125 11.93 -17.64 12.75
CA LYS A 125 11.39 -18.83 13.41
C LYS A 125 10.00 -18.49 13.95
N LEU A 126 8.98 -19.24 13.51
CA LEU A 126 7.67 -19.16 14.13
C LEU A 126 7.75 -19.71 15.56
N TRP A 127 7.23 -18.96 16.53
CA TRP A 127 7.15 -19.44 17.91
C TRP A 127 6.28 -20.69 17.99
N ARG A 128 6.77 -21.72 18.68
CA ARG A 128 6.08 -22.98 18.94
C ARG A 128 6.16 -23.26 20.44
N PRO A 129 5.02 -23.33 21.16
CA PRO A 129 5.04 -23.56 22.61
C PRO A 129 5.74 -24.86 23.04
N ARG A 130 5.78 -25.86 22.15
CA ARG A 130 6.43 -27.16 22.40
C ARG A 130 7.96 -27.12 22.40
N ASP A 131 8.56 -26.04 21.87
CA ASP A 131 10.01 -25.87 21.80
C ASP A 131 10.58 -25.31 23.12
N GLU A 132 9.75 -24.90 24.08
CA GLU A 132 10.18 -24.34 25.39
C GLU A 132 10.18 -25.38 26.52
N THR A 133 9.75 -26.61 26.24
CA THR A 133 9.61 -27.68 27.24
C THR A 133 10.71 -28.75 27.17
N GLU A 134 11.78 -28.52 26.39
CA GLU A 134 13.00 -29.35 26.36
C GLU A 134 14.17 -28.70 27.10
#